data_AF-A0A917UR97-F1
#
_entry.id   AF-A0A917UR97-F1
#
_cell.length_a   1.000
_cell.length_b   1.000
_cell.length_c   1.000
_cell.angle_alpha   90.00
_cell.angle_beta   90.00
_cell.angle_gamma   90.00
#
_symmetry.space_group_name_H-M   'P 1'
#
loop_
_entity.id
_entity.type
_entity.pdbx_description
1 polymer ?
#
loop_
_entity_poly.entity_id
_entity_poly.type
_entity_poly.pdbx_seq_one_letter_code
_entity_poly.pdbx_strand_id
1 'polypeptide(L)'
;MKNLMAVMGLILASTSFAQTWDANDGKLTLVGCYGKQDGVYCDFSFTLTKKQTSSLYWHKGDFKVFKQDGASDAADHVTFMDDKYDVFGESSIQEIIANVPVKVQAYFNIPSSTASFRALAFDNVKFDNIPVRAYGVASKVPTQLPAAPGVTGFAISLSNCQLQGQNYVCVATLTPTK
;
A
#
# COMPACT_ATOMS: atom_id res chain seq x y z
N MET A 1 50.27 12.68 13.29
CA MET A 1 49.07 13.24 12.63
C MET A 1 48.40 12.10 11.87
N LYS A 2 47.31 11.54 12.40
CA LYS A 2 46.59 10.39 11.80
C LYS A 2 45.37 10.93 11.05
N ASN A 3 45.33 10.74 9.74
CA ASN A 3 44.25 11.22 8.89
C ASN A 3 43.00 10.35 9.08
N LEU A 4 41.90 11.00 9.44
CA LEU A 4 40.57 10.42 9.57
C LEU A 4 39.96 10.31 8.16
N MET A 5 39.84 9.11 7.61
CA MET A 5 39.07 8.86 6.38
C MET A 5 37.58 8.76 6.74
N ALA A 6 36.81 9.80 6.45
CA ALA A 6 35.36 9.75 6.50
C ALA A 6 34.84 9.07 5.23
N VAL A 7 34.37 7.83 5.36
CA VAL A 7 33.58 7.15 4.32
C VAL A 7 32.17 7.69 4.40
N MET A 8 31.86 8.64 3.51
CA MET A 8 30.53 9.20 3.36
C MET A 8 29.68 8.22 2.56
N GLY A 9 28.97 7.34 3.26
CA GLY A 9 28.03 6.39 2.67
C GLY A 9 26.85 7.12 2.04
N LEU A 10 26.78 7.08 0.70
CA LEU A 10 25.66 7.59 -0.06
C LEU A 10 24.46 6.65 0.13
N ILE A 11 23.52 7.03 0.99
CA ILE A 11 22.25 6.31 1.17
C ILE A 11 21.39 6.64 -0.05
N LEU A 12 21.39 5.74 -1.04
CA LEU A 12 20.43 5.78 -2.15
C LEU A 12 19.03 5.54 -1.58
N ALA A 13 18.25 6.60 -1.47
CA ALA A 13 16.81 6.50 -1.18
C ALA A 13 16.14 5.82 -2.37
N SER A 14 15.82 4.52 -2.23
CA SER A 14 14.99 3.79 -3.17
C SER A 14 13.56 4.34 -3.09
N THR A 15 13.22 5.22 -4.02
CA THR A 15 11.83 5.65 -4.22
C THR A 15 11.05 4.47 -4.79
N SER A 16 10.36 3.71 -3.94
CA SER A 16 9.42 2.70 -4.40
C SER A 16 8.27 3.43 -5.09
N PHE A 17 8.27 3.44 -6.42
CA PHE A 17 7.10 3.88 -7.18
C PHE A 17 5.92 2.99 -6.80
N ALA A 18 4.74 3.60 -6.61
CA ALA A 18 3.51 2.84 -6.47
C ALA A 18 3.34 1.99 -7.75
N GLN A 19 3.28 0.68 -7.59
CA GLN A 19 3.16 -0.28 -8.69
C GLN A 19 1.68 -0.62 -8.84
N THR A 20 1.10 -0.44 -10.03
CA THR A 20 -0.30 -0.72 -10.31
C THR A 20 -0.42 -1.86 -11.34
N TRP A 21 -1.43 -2.71 -11.18
CA TRP A 21 -1.75 -3.79 -12.09
C TRP A 21 -3.26 -3.93 -12.30
N ASP A 22 -3.65 -4.44 -13.45
CA ASP A 22 -5.03 -4.86 -13.67
C ASP A 22 -5.27 -6.19 -12.94
N ALA A 23 -6.35 -6.26 -12.17
CA ALA A 23 -6.73 -7.42 -11.37
C ALA A 23 -8.25 -7.47 -11.27
N ASN A 24 -8.89 -8.63 -11.46
CA ASN A 24 -10.29 -8.85 -11.09
C ASN A 24 -11.24 -7.68 -11.48
N ASP A 25 -11.30 -7.32 -12.76
CA ASP A 25 -12.10 -6.20 -13.29
C ASP A 25 -11.75 -4.79 -12.77
N GLY A 26 -10.64 -4.66 -12.05
CA GLY A 26 -10.15 -3.44 -11.46
C GLY A 26 -8.64 -3.25 -11.61
N LYS A 27 -8.13 -2.33 -10.81
CA LYS A 27 -6.71 -2.01 -10.67
C LYS A 27 -6.31 -2.19 -9.23
N LEU A 28 -5.28 -2.97 -8.98
CA LEU A 28 -4.68 -3.14 -7.65
C LEU A 28 -3.32 -2.44 -7.66
N THR A 29 -3.04 -1.67 -6.61
CA THR A 29 -1.84 -0.85 -6.50
C THR A 29 -1.14 -1.16 -5.20
N LEU A 30 0.14 -1.53 -5.24
CA LEU A 30 0.97 -1.69 -4.06
C LEU A 30 1.23 -0.31 -3.44
N VAL A 31 0.75 -0.12 -2.21
CA VAL A 31 1.02 1.08 -1.40
C VAL A 31 2.35 0.92 -0.66
N GLY A 32 2.67 -0.31 -0.22
CA GLY A 32 3.98 -0.68 0.28
C GLY A 32 3.93 -1.75 1.36
N CYS A 33 5.11 -2.29 1.68
CA CYS A 33 5.28 -3.30 2.71
C CYS A 33 5.99 -2.76 3.95
N TYR A 34 5.67 -3.31 5.11
CA TYR A 34 6.22 -2.89 6.40
C TYR A 34 6.14 -3.99 7.44
N GLY A 35 7.14 -4.05 8.34
CA GLY A 35 7.14 -4.97 9.46
C GLY A 35 6.20 -4.51 10.60
N LYS A 36 5.56 -5.47 11.28
CA LYS A 36 4.90 -5.34 12.58
C LYS A 36 5.49 -6.33 13.58
N GLN A 37 4.99 -6.38 14.82
CA GLN A 37 5.52 -7.29 15.84
C GLN A 37 5.48 -8.77 15.43
N ASP A 38 4.48 -9.16 14.64
CA ASP A 38 4.14 -10.53 14.27
C ASP A 38 4.60 -10.93 12.85
N GLY A 39 4.89 -9.99 11.95
CA GLY A 39 5.39 -10.33 10.63
C GLY A 39 5.49 -9.14 9.68
N VAL A 40 5.37 -9.39 8.38
CA VAL A 40 5.37 -8.34 7.35
C VAL A 40 3.97 -8.18 6.76
N TYR A 41 3.55 -6.93 6.63
CA TYR A 41 2.29 -6.53 6.01
C TYR A 41 2.57 -5.80 4.71
N CYS A 42 1.81 -6.09 3.66
CA CYS A 42 1.80 -5.32 2.43
C CYS A 42 0.40 -4.75 2.20
N ASP A 43 0.32 -3.43 2.10
CA ASP A 43 -0.92 -2.72 1.82
C ASP A 43 -1.08 -2.48 0.33
N PHE A 44 -2.29 -2.68 -0.16
CA PHE A 44 -2.71 -2.45 -1.52
C PHE A 44 -3.97 -1.59 -1.56
N SER A 45 -4.13 -0.85 -2.64
CA SER A 45 -5.37 -0.16 -3.00
C SER A 45 -5.95 -0.82 -4.23
N PHE A 46 -7.16 -1.37 -4.10
CA PHE A 46 -7.92 -1.91 -5.21
C PHE A 46 -8.95 -0.89 -5.68
N THR A 47 -9.17 -0.75 -6.98
CA THR A 47 -10.24 0.09 -7.55
C THR A 47 -10.91 -0.67 -8.68
N LEU A 48 -12.21 -0.92 -8.58
CA LEU A 48 -12.98 -1.52 -9.66
C LEU A 48 -13.08 -0.52 -10.82
N THR A 49 -12.75 -0.94 -12.05
CA THR A 49 -12.70 -0.03 -13.21
C THR A 49 -13.57 -0.47 -14.38
N LYS A 50 -13.90 -1.76 -14.50
CA LYS A 50 -14.62 -2.31 -15.66
C LYS A 50 -16.12 -2.50 -15.44
N LYS A 51 -16.60 -2.47 -14.20
CA LYS A 51 -18.02 -2.67 -13.82
C LYS A 51 -18.45 -1.62 -12.80
N GLN A 52 -19.75 -1.28 -12.76
CA GLN A 52 -20.30 -0.37 -11.73
C GLN A 52 -20.26 -1.01 -10.33
N THR A 53 -20.58 -2.30 -10.26
CA THR A 53 -20.53 -3.11 -9.05
C THR A 53 -20.04 -4.52 -9.38
N SER A 54 -19.29 -5.15 -8.48
CA SER A 54 -18.86 -6.53 -8.63
C SER A 54 -18.64 -7.19 -7.29
N SER A 55 -19.05 -8.45 -7.17
CA SER A 55 -18.60 -9.35 -6.11
C SER A 55 -17.21 -9.86 -6.49
N LEU A 56 -16.21 -9.63 -5.63
CA LEU A 56 -14.85 -10.10 -5.87
C LEU A 56 -14.43 -11.17 -4.87
N TYR A 57 -13.72 -12.15 -5.40
CA TYR A 57 -13.13 -13.24 -4.65
C TYR A 57 -11.64 -12.94 -4.48
N TRP A 58 -11.16 -13.02 -3.25
CA TRP A 58 -9.75 -12.80 -2.91
C TRP A 58 -9.22 -14.04 -2.21
N HIS A 59 -8.14 -14.62 -2.72
CA HIS A 59 -7.49 -15.75 -2.06
C HIS A 59 -6.12 -15.35 -1.55
N LYS A 60 -5.77 -15.81 -0.34
CA LYS A 60 -4.42 -15.58 0.21
C LYS A 60 -3.32 -16.19 -0.67
N GLY A 61 -3.64 -17.25 -1.41
CA GLY A 61 -2.74 -17.88 -2.38
C GLY A 61 -2.43 -17.00 -3.60
N ASP A 62 -3.23 -15.97 -3.87
CA ASP A 62 -2.98 -15.02 -4.97
C ASP A 62 -1.81 -14.10 -4.62
N PHE A 63 -1.56 -13.86 -3.34
CA PHE A 63 -0.48 -13.02 -2.83
C PHE A 63 0.72 -13.89 -2.47
N LYS A 64 1.85 -13.69 -3.16
CA LYS A 64 3.09 -14.41 -2.89
C LYS A 64 4.27 -13.46 -2.80
N VAL A 65 5.17 -13.71 -1.86
CA VAL A 65 6.47 -13.05 -1.80
C VAL A 65 7.57 -14.02 -2.21
N PHE A 66 8.58 -13.50 -2.90
CA PHE A 66 9.80 -14.20 -3.25
C PHE A 66 10.95 -13.58 -2.46
N LYS A 67 11.57 -14.39 -1.61
CA LYS A 67 12.70 -14.01 -0.78
C LYS A 67 13.98 -13.92 -1.61
N GLN A 68 15.02 -13.34 -1.03
CA GLN A 68 16.33 -13.16 -1.69
C GLN A 68 17.02 -14.48 -2.00
N ASP A 69 16.79 -15.51 -1.17
CA ASP A 69 17.25 -16.89 -1.38
C ASP A 69 16.49 -17.64 -2.49
N GLY A 70 15.43 -17.04 -3.04
CA GLY A 70 14.59 -17.60 -4.08
C GLY A 70 13.43 -18.47 -3.59
N ALA A 71 13.31 -18.72 -2.27
CA ALA A 71 12.13 -19.35 -1.71
C ALA A 71 10.92 -18.41 -1.81
N SER A 72 9.71 -18.98 -1.81
CA SER A 72 8.46 -18.23 -1.89
C SER A 72 7.51 -18.62 -0.79
N ASP A 73 6.83 -17.63 -0.21
CA ASP A 73 5.79 -17.81 0.79
C ASP A 73 4.50 -17.15 0.28
N ALA A 74 3.37 -17.82 0.45
CA ALA A 74 2.06 -17.20 0.23
C ALA A 74 1.69 -16.33 1.43
N ALA A 75 0.70 -15.45 1.26
CA ALA A 75 0.14 -14.74 2.40
C ALA A 75 -0.54 -15.74 3.36
N ASP A 76 -0.35 -15.50 4.65
CA ASP A 76 -0.95 -16.31 5.72
C ASP A 76 -2.42 -15.94 5.93
N HIS A 77 -2.74 -14.64 5.80
CA HIS A 77 -4.09 -14.09 5.71
C HIS A 77 -4.12 -12.83 4.85
N VAL A 78 -5.30 -12.50 4.34
CA VAL A 78 -5.58 -11.26 3.61
C VAL A 78 -6.75 -10.57 4.28
N THR A 79 -6.70 -9.25 4.41
CA THR A 79 -7.80 -8.41 4.91
C THR A 79 -8.30 -7.54 3.78
N PHE A 80 -9.62 -7.41 3.64
CA PHE A 80 -10.28 -6.60 2.63
C PHE A 80 -11.41 -5.81 3.28
N MET A 81 -11.39 -4.47 3.17
CA MET A 81 -12.40 -3.59 3.80
C MET A 81 -12.67 -3.92 5.27
N ASP A 82 -11.60 -4.13 6.04
CA ASP A 82 -11.59 -4.51 7.47
C ASP A 82 -12.10 -5.93 7.82
N ASP A 83 -12.61 -6.69 6.84
CA ASP A 83 -12.87 -8.12 7.01
C ASP A 83 -11.57 -8.92 6.85
N LYS A 84 -11.32 -9.84 7.78
CA LYS A 84 -10.13 -10.71 7.79
C LYS A 84 -10.46 -12.07 7.20
N TYR A 85 -9.69 -12.50 6.20
CA TYR A 85 -9.84 -13.80 5.53
C TYR A 85 -8.66 -14.69 5.91
N ASP A 86 -8.92 -15.59 6.85
CA ASP A 86 -7.91 -16.50 7.41
C ASP A 86 -7.91 -17.89 6.72
N VAL A 87 -9.03 -18.28 6.09
CA VAL A 87 -9.27 -19.62 5.56
C VAL A 87 -9.15 -19.68 4.02
N PHE A 88 -8.57 -20.76 3.51
CA PHE A 88 -8.48 -21.05 2.08
C PHE A 88 -9.91 -21.23 1.51
N GLY A 89 -10.33 -20.34 0.61
CA GLY A 89 -11.63 -20.44 -0.08
C GLY A 89 -12.79 -19.63 0.53
N GLU A 90 -12.56 -18.85 1.58
CA GLU A 90 -13.57 -17.89 2.05
C GLU A 90 -13.64 -16.69 1.12
N SER A 91 -14.86 -16.38 0.68
CA SER A 91 -15.18 -15.24 -0.15
C SER A 91 -16.32 -14.48 0.50
N SER A 92 -16.13 -13.20 0.80
CA SER A 92 -17.27 -12.33 1.01
C SER A 92 -17.68 -11.78 -0.36
N ILE A 93 -18.99 -11.74 -0.58
CA ILE A 93 -19.53 -10.90 -1.64
C ILE A 93 -19.56 -9.49 -1.08
N GLN A 94 -18.45 -8.77 -1.23
CA GLN A 94 -18.40 -7.33 -0.97
C GLN A 94 -18.82 -6.61 -2.25
N GLU A 95 -19.83 -5.76 -2.16
CA GLU A 95 -20.20 -4.89 -3.27
C GLU A 95 -19.19 -3.75 -3.37
N ILE A 96 -18.32 -3.82 -4.37
CA ILE A 96 -17.34 -2.77 -4.62
C ILE A 96 -17.93 -1.81 -5.66
N ILE A 97 -17.98 -0.53 -5.31
CA ILE A 97 -18.42 0.53 -6.21
C ILE A 97 -17.25 0.92 -7.13
N ALA A 98 -17.53 1.09 -8.42
CA ALA A 98 -16.55 1.56 -9.40
C ALA A 98 -15.85 2.85 -8.95
N ASN A 99 -14.56 2.94 -9.24
CA ASN A 99 -13.73 4.13 -8.97
C ASN A 99 -13.58 4.49 -7.48
N VAL A 100 -14.06 3.66 -6.56
CA VAL A 100 -13.81 3.82 -5.12
C VAL A 100 -12.63 2.94 -4.72
N PRO A 101 -11.52 3.51 -4.23
CA PRO A 101 -10.39 2.71 -3.78
C PRO A 101 -10.71 2.03 -2.45
N VAL A 102 -10.49 0.72 -2.40
CA VAL A 102 -10.67 -0.10 -1.20
C VAL A 102 -9.34 -0.68 -0.77
N LYS A 103 -9.14 -0.80 0.54
CA LYS A 103 -7.89 -1.32 1.10
C LYS A 103 -7.89 -2.84 1.07
N VAL A 104 -6.78 -3.39 0.58
CA VAL A 104 -6.42 -4.81 0.72
C VAL A 104 -5.11 -4.88 1.49
N GLN A 105 -4.98 -5.82 2.42
CA GLN A 105 -3.76 -6.02 3.19
C GLN A 105 -3.41 -7.49 3.18
N ALA A 106 -2.20 -7.83 2.74
CA ALA A 106 -1.68 -9.19 2.83
C ALA A 106 -0.67 -9.27 3.98
N TYR A 107 -0.82 -10.29 4.82
CA TYR A 107 0.13 -10.60 5.89
C TYR A 107 0.97 -11.81 5.52
N PHE A 108 2.26 -11.72 5.82
CA PHE A 108 3.24 -12.79 5.64
C PHE A 108 3.93 -13.05 6.97
N ASN A 109 3.88 -14.30 7.43
CA ASN A 109 4.60 -14.76 8.62
C ASN A 109 6.08 -14.95 8.32
N ILE A 110 6.75 -13.82 8.12
CA ILE A 110 8.16 -13.67 7.80
C ILE A 110 8.72 -12.65 8.79
N PRO A 111 10.00 -12.76 9.22
CA PRO A 111 10.57 -11.84 10.19
C PRO A 111 10.32 -10.37 9.83
N SER A 112 9.82 -9.60 10.78
CA SER A 112 9.51 -8.17 10.59
C SER A 112 10.73 -7.28 10.37
N SER A 113 11.92 -7.81 10.63
CA SER A 113 13.22 -7.23 10.28
C SER A 113 13.61 -7.45 8.82
N THR A 114 12.80 -8.15 8.02
CA THR A 114 13.03 -8.31 6.58
C THR A 114 13.11 -6.93 5.93
N ALA A 115 14.22 -6.64 5.24
CA ALA A 115 14.45 -5.33 4.64
C ALA A 115 13.84 -5.20 3.24
N SER A 116 13.74 -6.30 2.50
CA SER A 116 13.16 -6.33 1.16
C SER A 116 12.76 -7.75 0.74
N PHE A 117 11.84 -7.82 -0.21
CA PHE A 117 11.58 -9.03 -1.00
C PHE A 117 12.25 -8.89 -2.36
N ARG A 118 12.72 -10.02 -2.90
CA ARG A 118 13.18 -10.08 -4.29
C ARG A 118 12.04 -9.76 -5.23
N ALA A 119 10.87 -10.32 -4.97
CA ALA A 119 9.65 -9.96 -5.68
C ALA A 119 8.39 -10.12 -4.83
N LEU A 120 7.33 -9.41 -5.19
CA LEU A 120 5.97 -9.66 -4.74
C LEU A 120 5.11 -9.97 -5.95
N ALA A 121 4.19 -10.92 -5.80
CA ALA A 121 3.28 -11.32 -6.85
C ALA A 121 1.83 -11.27 -6.39
N PHE A 122 0.98 -10.88 -7.33
CA PHE A 122 -0.47 -11.01 -7.26
C PHE A 122 -0.96 -11.66 -8.55
N ASP A 123 -1.70 -12.76 -8.45
CA ASP A 123 -2.29 -13.47 -9.61
C ASP A 123 -1.31 -13.64 -10.79
N ASN A 124 -0.13 -14.19 -10.47
CA ASN A 124 0.99 -14.42 -11.39
C ASN A 124 1.69 -13.18 -11.98
N VAL A 125 1.19 -11.97 -11.72
CA VAL A 125 1.91 -10.73 -12.01
C VAL A 125 2.97 -10.53 -10.93
N LYS A 126 4.22 -10.27 -11.33
CA LYS A 126 5.38 -10.15 -10.43
C LYS A 126 5.99 -8.75 -10.50
N PHE A 127 6.42 -8.27 -9.35
CA PHE A 127 7.16 -7.02 -9.21
C PHE A 127 8.41 -7.25 -8.38
N ASP A 128 9.54 -6.84 -8.92
CA ASP A 128 10.83 -7.06 -8.28
C ASP A 128 11.21 -5.93 -7.32
N ASN A 129 12.13 -6.24 -6.41
CA ASN A 129 12.81 -5.33 -5.50
C ASN A 129 11.85 -4.53 -4.60
N ILE A 130 11.02 -5.24 -3.83
CA ILE A 130 10.02 -4.63 -2.96
C ILE A 130 10.65 -4.29 -1.60
N PRO A 131 10.81 -3.00 -1.26
CA PRO A 131 11.33 -2.63 0.05
C PRO A 131 10.28 -2.88 1.13
N VAL A 132 10.75 -3.34 2.30
CA VAL A 132 9.94 -3.50 3.50
C VAL A 132 10.41 -2.47 4.52
N ARG A 133 9.51 -1.56 4.89
CA ARG A 133 9.82 -0.55 5.90
C ARG A 133 9.93 -1.20 7.27
N ALA A 134 10.95 -0.83 8.04
CA ALA A 134 11.18 -1.42 9.35
C ALA A 134 10.03 -1.13 10.32
N TYR A 135 9.77 -2.09 11.21
CA TYR A 135 8.84 -1.95 12.32
C TYR A 135 9.17 -0.72 13.18
N GLY A 136 8.14 0.07 13.54
CA GLY A 136 8.30 1.27 14.35
C GLY A 136 8.76 2.52 13.60
N VAL A 137 9.08 2.42 12.31
CA VAL A 137 9.27 3.61 11.47
C VAL A 137 7.91 4.06 10.99
N ALA A 138 7.39 5.13 11.60
CA ALA A 138 6.15 5.76 11.18
C ALA A 138 6.20 5.98 9.66
N SER A 139 5.14 5.56 8.96
CA SER A 139 4.92 5.96 7.58
C SER A 139 4.99 7.48 7.57
N LYS A 140 5.98 8.07 6.90
CA LYS A 140 6.05 9.53 6.75
C LYS A 140 4.86 9.95 5.88
N VAL A 141 3.71 10.10 6.52
CA VAL A 141 2.66 10.97 6.01
C VAL A 141 3.28 12.36 5.96
N PRO A 142 3.27 13.05 4.81
CA PRO A 142 3.83 14.38 4.70
C PRO A 142 3.22 15.30 5.77
N THR A 143 4.08 15.87 6.61
CA THR A 143 3.67 16.65 7.80
C THR A 143 3.17 18.06 7.45
N GLN A 144 3.22 18.42 6.17
CA GLN A 144 2.66 19.69 5.69
C GLN A 144 1.82 19.42 4.45
N LEU A 145 0.51 19.46 4.64
CA LEU A 145 -0.43 19.50 3.55
C LEU A 145 -0.25 20.80 2.76
N PRO A 146 -0.41 20.78 1.42
CA PRO A 146 -0.54 22.01 0.66
C PRO A 146 -1.76 22.80 1.16
N ALA A 147 -1.61 24.11 1.33
CA ALA A 147 -2.73 24.97 1.70
C ALA A 147 -3.83 24.88 0.63
N ALA A 148 -5.08 24.75 1.06
CA ALA A 148 -6.20 24.76 0.13
C ALA A 148 -6.27 26.12 -0.61
N PRO A 149 -6.55 26.14 -1.92
CA PRO A 149 -6.85 27.39 -2.62
C PRO A 149 -8.12 28.00 -2.00
N GLY A 150 -8.11 29.31 -1.75
CA GLY A 150 -9.28 30.00 -1.20
C GLY A 150 -10.44 30.01 -2.21
N VAL A 151 -11.66 29.73 -1.74
CA VAL A 151 -12.89 29.81 -2.53
C VAL A 151 -13.80 30.86 -1.90
N THR A 152 -14.28 31.82 -2.68
CA THR A 152 -15.11 32.92 -2.19
C THR A 152 -16.39 32.39 -1.53
N GLY A 153 -16.67 32.85 -0.31
CA GLY A 153 -17.85 32.45 0.46
C GLY A 153 -17.70 31.16 1.26
N PHE A 154 -16.54 30.48 1.22
CA PHE A 154 -16.30 29.26 1.97
C PHE A 154 -14.89 29.19 2.57
N ALA A 155 -14.78 28.72 3.82
CA ALA A 155 -13.55 28.23 4.41
C ALA A 155 -13.36 26.76 4.01
N ILE A 156 -12.16 26.41 3.55
CA ILE A 156 -11.81 25.04 3.14
C ILE A 156 -10.89 24.42 4.17
N SER A 157 -11.22 23.21 4.63
CA SER A 157 -10.30 22.34 5.35
C SER A 157 -10.06 21.06 4.57
N LEU A 158 -8.80 20.63 4.52
CA LEU A 158 -8.37 19.38 3.87
C LEU A 158 -8.09 18.34 4.95
N SER A 159 -8.61 17.13 4.75
CA SER A 159 -8.41 15.98 5.64
C SER A 159 -8.13 14.71 4.84
N ASN A 160 -7.63 13.67 5.51
CA ASN A 160 -7.38 12.35 4.91
C ASN A 160 -6.52 12.37 3.63
N CYS A 161 -5.52 13.25 3.58
CA CYS A 161 -4.73 13.42 2.38
C CYS A 161 -3.72 12.29 2.17
N GLN A 162 -3.68 11.78 0.95
CA GLN A 162 -2.77 10.74 0.51
C GLN A 162 -1.96 11.23 -0.68
N LEU A 163 -0.66 10.93 -0.68
CA LEU A 163 0.20 11.20 -1.81
C LEU A 163 -0.08 10.16 -2.91
N GLN A 164 -0.46 10.61 -4.09
CA GLN A 164 -0.65 9.82 -5.31
C GLN A 164 0.28 10.35 -6.39
N GLY A 165 1.44 9.70 -6.55
CA GLY A 165 2.50 10.20 -7.42
C GLY A 165 3.05 11.54 -6.90
N GLN A 166 2.93 12.60 -7.70
CA GLN A 166 3.31 13.97 -7.32
C GLN A 166 2.15 14.81 -6.77
N ASN A 167 0.93 14.25 -6.69
CA ASN A 167 -0.28 14.96 -6.30
C ASN A 167 -0.77 14.51 -4.93
N TYR A 168 -1.41 15.41 -4.18
CA TYR A 168 -2.15 15.05 -2.96
C TYR A 168 -3.62 14.88 -3.29
N VAL A 169 -4.19 13.74 -2.93
CA VAL A 169 -5.64 13.49 -2.99
C VAL A 169 -6.18 13.60 -1.57
N CYS A 170 -7.11 14.54 -1.39
CA CYS A 170 -7.62 14.97 -0.09
C CYS A 170 -9.14 14.96 -0.08
N VAL A 171 -9.74 14.77 1.11
CA VAL A 171 -11.15 15.11 1.33
C VAL A 171 -11.23 16.59 1.70
N ALA A 172 -12.00 17.36 0.94
CA ALA A 172 -12.22 18.79 1.18
C ALA A 172 -13.57 19.04 1.85
N THR A 173 -13.57 19.78 2.96
CA THR A 173 -14.78 20.26 3.63
C THR A 173 -14.93 21.75 3.40
N LEU A 174 -16.08 22.17 2.85
CA LEU A 174 -16.44 23.56 2.60
C LEU A 174 -17.38 24.06 3.70
N THR A 175 -16.97 25.09 4.43
CA THR A 175 -17.79 25.74 5.46
C THR A 175 -18.16 27.15 5.01
N PRO A 176 -19.45 27.52 4.87
CA PRO A 176 -19.82 28.87 4.47
C PRO A 176 -19.22 29.93 5.40
N THR A 177 -18.56 30.93 4.84
CA THR A 177 -18.13 32.11 5.60
C THR A 177 -19.28 33.11 5.59
N LYS A 178 -19.71 33.54 6.78
CA LYS A 178 -20.73 34.58 6.94
C LYS A 178 -20.28 35.93 6.40
#